data_AF-A0A1D8B3S6-F1
#
_entry.id   AF-A0A1D8B3S6-F1
#
_cell.length_a   1.000
_cell.length_b   1.000
_cell.length_c   1.000
_cell.angle_alpha   90.00
_cell.angle_beta   90.00
_cell.angle_gamma   90.00
#
_symmetry.space_group_name_H-M   'P 1'
#
loop_
_entity.id
_entity.type
_entity.pdbx_description
1 polymer ?
#
loop_
_entity_poly.entity_id
_entity_poly.type
_entity_poly.pdbx_seq_one_letter_code
_entity_poly.pdbx_strand_id
1 'polypeptide(L)'
;MGFLRAEFGCTRYYEYQVGVGPEEAVRRAAAFWHALDCEVADYNMDSRLRELGYTGTEVLGGGGSEATFQNDLLELLPLGLVLLFSRKIRLSNPGPFQVGIAAPLDGPYPDRTTLVCFHATWIVHEKGFISPREYTELQMIALGEELGRQGVLLENPHRFTQRTLPRDNPLRVFNWYRIRRAAVEGS
;
A
#
# COMPACT_ATOMS: atom_id res chain seq x y z
N MET A 1 -29.10 -12.91 8.28
CA MET A 1 -28.37 -11.64 8.03
C MET A 1 -27.60 -11.29 9.29
N GLY A 2 -26.27 -11.24 9.30
CA GLY A 2 -25.56 -10.83 10.51
C GLY A 2 -24.04 -11.09 10.62
N PHE A 3 -23.42 -11.91 9.77
CA PHE A 3 -22.02 -12.35 10.01
C PHE A 3 -20.95 -11.75 9.08
N LEU A 4 -21.30 -10.97 8.06
CA LEU A 4 -20.32 -10.40 7.12
C LEU A 4 -19.86 -8.98 7.46
N ARG A 5 -20.33 -8.38 8.56
CA ARG A 5 -20.08 -6.96 8.89
C ARG A 5 -18.92 -6.72 9.86
N ALA A 6 -18.43 -7.77 10.53
CA ALA A 6 -17.46 -7.66 11.61
C ALA A 6 -15.98 -7.84 11.19
N GLU A 7 -15.70 -8.37 10.00
CA GLU A 7 -14.32 -8.71 9.57
C GLU A 7 -13.71 -7.74 8.54
N PHE A 8 -14.40 -6.66 8.18
CA PHE A 8 -13.78 -5.56 7.43
C PHE A 8 -12.94 -4.69 8.38
N GLY A 9 -11.82 -5.21 8.88
CA GLY A 9 -10.82 -4.41 9.55
C GLY A 9 -10.47 -3.22 8.65
N CYS A 10 -10.94 -2.02 9.00
CA CYS A 10 -10.95 -0.85 8.11
C CYS A 10 -9.59 -0.63 7.42
N THR A 11 -9.45 -1.02 6.16
CA THR A 11 -8.27 -0.68 5.35
C THR A 11 -7.95 0.79 5.56
N ARG A 12 -6.71 1.04 6.00
CA ARG A 12 -6.23 2.37 6.31
C ARG A 12 -5.66 2.96 5.02
N TYR A 13 -6.08 4.18 4.77
CA TYR A 13 -5.66 4.98 3.63
C TYR A 13 -4.87 6.16 4.17
N TYR A 14 -3.85 6.55 3.42
CA TYR A 14 -3.09 7.76 3.65
C TYR A 14 -3.21 8.65 2.43
N GLU A 15 -3.64 9.87 2.67
CA GLU A 15 -3.69 10.95 1.70
C GLU A 15 -2.50 11.88 1.92
N TYR A 16 -1.84 12.27 0.83
CA TYR A 16 -0.76 13.24 0.82
C TYR A 16 -1.10 14.34 -0.16
N GLN A 17 -1.09 15.59 0.31
CA GLN A 17 -1.23 16.75 -0.55
C GLN A 17 0.17 17.14 -1.04
N VAL A 18 0.44 16.98 -2.34
CA VAL A 18 1.77 17.21 -2.92
C VAL A 18 1.77 18.30 -3.99
N GLY A 19 2.83 19.09 -4.06
CA GLY A 19 3.01 20.19 -5.02
C GLY A 19 3.57 19.75 -6.39
N VAL A 20 3.29 18.52 -6.80
CA VAL A 20 3.72 17.95 -8.09
C VAL A 20 2.53 17.36 -8.82
N GLY A 21 2.66 17.15 -10.13
CA GLY A 21 1.59 16.55 -10.95
C GLY A 21 1.27 15.09 -10.56
N PRO A 22 0.11 14.56 -10.97
CA PRO A 22 -0.36 13.22 -10.58
C PRO A 22 0.60 12.09 -10.93
N GLU A 23 1.13 12.07 -12.15
CA GLU A 23 2.05 11.04 -12.61
C GLU A 23 3.37 11.08 -11.81
N GLU A 24 3.87 12.29 -11.54
CA GLU A 24 5.09 12.50 -10.76
C GLU A 24 4.90 12.11 -9.28
N ALA A 25 3.73 12.39 -8.70
CA ALA A 25 3.36 11.97 -7.36
C ALA A 25 3.37 10.44 -7.22
N VAL A 26 2.70 9.75 -8.15
CA VAL A 26 2.67 8.28 -8.21
C VAL A 26 4.08 7.71 -8.42
N ARG A 27 4.87 8.30 -9.31
CA ARG A 27 6.25 7.86 -9.58
C ARG A 27 7.14 7.96 -8.34
N ARG A 28 7.04 9.04 -7.56
CA ARG A 28 7.80 9.21 -6.30
C ARG A 28 7.41 8.20 -5.25
N ALA A 29 6.10 7.96 -5.09
CA ALA A 29 5.61 6.95 -4.18
C ALA A 29 6.07 5.55 -4.60
N ALA A 30 5.94 5.19 -5.87
CA ALA A 30 6.42 3.92 -6.39
C ALA A 30 7.94 3.75 -6.20
N ALA A 31 8.72 4.81 -6.41
CA ALA A 31 10.17 4.78 -6.16
C ALA A 31 10.51 4.57 -4.68
N PHE A 32 9.74 5.14 -3.75
CA PHE A 32 9.89 4.88 -2.32
C PHE A 32 9.65 3.40 -1.99
N TRP A 33 8.58 2.80 -2.52
CA TRP A 33 8.30 1.37 -2.30
C TRP A 33 9.34 0.48 -2.97
N HIS A 34 9.82 0.85 -4.16
CA HIS A 34 10.92 0.15 -4.81
C HIS A 34 12.20 0.17 -3.95
N ALA A 35 12.50 1.27 -3.27
CA ALA A 35 13.64 1.34 -2.35
C ALA A 35 13.48 0.44 -1.10
N LEU A 36 12.28 -0.09 -0.86
CA LEU A 36 11.97 -1.10 0.16
C LEU A 36 11.92 -2.53 -0.42
N ASP A 37 12.56 -2.75 -1.57
CA ASP A 37 12.57 -4.03 -2.30
C ASP A 37 11.16 -4.53 -2.67
N CYS A 38 10.21 -3.61 -2.86
CA CYS A 38 8.89 -3.93 -3.41
C CYS A 38 8.91 -3.85 -4.94
N GLU A 39 8.26 -4.79 -5.60
CA GLU A 39 8.14 -4.83 -7.05
C GLU A 39 6.91 -4.03 -7.50
N VAL A 40 7.06 -3.19 -8.51
CA VAL A 40 5.90 -2.58 -9.18
C VAL A 40 5.22 -3.67 -9.99
N ALA A 41 3.90 -3.77 -9.89
CA ALA A 41 3.11 -4.72 -10.64
C ALA A 41 3.39 -4.62 -12.15
N ASP A 42 3.52 -5.78 -12.79
CA ASP A 42 3.83 -5.94 -14.21
C ASP A 42 2.62 -5.75 -15.13
N TYR A 43 1.40 -5.86 -14.59
CA TYR A 43 0.16 -5.63 -15.33
C TYR A 43 -0.18 -4.14 -15.45
N ASN A 44 -0.89 -3.79 -16.53
CA ASN A 44 -1.19 -2.39 -16.88
C ASN A 44 -2.34 -1.79 -16.04
N MET A 45 -2.08 -1.59 -14.75
CA MET A 45 -3.01 -0.98 -13.80
C MET A 45 -3.33 0.48 -14.17
N ASP A 46 -2.33 1.24 -14.62
CA ASP A 46 -2.46 2.67 -14.93
C ASP A 46 -3.50 2.91 -16.03
N SER A 47 -3.51 2.11 -17.10
CA SER A 47 -4.47 2.29 -18.19
C SER A 47 -5.92 2.12 -17.73
N ARG A 48 -6.18 1.15 -16.84
CA ARG A 48 -7.53 0.95 -16.26
C ARG A 48 -7.92 2.06 -15.30
N LEU A 49 -6.96 2.62 -14.56
CA LEU A 49 -7.21 3.77 -13.69
C LEU A 49 -7.46 5.05 -14.50
N ARG A 50 -6.77 5.24 -15.64
CA ARG A 50 -6.96 6.39 -16.53
C ARG A 50 -8.37 6.45 -17.09
N GLU A 51 -8.95 5.31 -17.44
CA GLU A 51 -10.37 5.20 -17.84
C GLU A 51 -11.34 5.74 -16.76
N LEU A 52 -10.91 5.77 -15.50
CA LEU A 52 -11.68 6.23 -14.34
C LEU A 52 -11.26 7.61 -13.84
N GLY A 53 -10.38 8.32 -14.55
CA GLY A 53 -9.88 9.65 -14.17
C GLY A 53 -8.77 9.63 -13.12
N TYR A 54 -8.05 8.52 -12.98
CA TYR A 54 -6.92 8.37 -12.06
C TYR A 54 -5.65 7.95 -12.82
N THR A 55 -4.49 8.26 -12.26
CA THR A 55 -3.25 7.54 -12.57
C THR A 55 -2.81 6.80 -11.33
N GLY A 56 -2.14 5.68 -11.51
CA GLY A 56 -1.73 4.88 -10.37
C GLY A 56 -1.09 3.56 -10.74
N THR A 57 -0.58 2.90 -9.72
CA THR A 57 0.04 1.59 -9.83
C THR A 57 -0.21 0.77 -8.57
N GLU A 58 0.21 -0.48 -8.62
CA GLU A 58 0.26 -1.36 -7.46
C GLU A 58 1.70 -1.80 -7.24
N VAL A 59 2.08 -1.92 -5.97
CA VAL A 59 3.36 -2.51 -5.57
C VAL A 59 3.13 -3.77 -4.74
N LEU A 60 3.99 -4.75 -4.93
CA LEU A 60 3.97 -6.08 -4.32
C LEU A 60 5.21 -6.20 -3.41
N GLY A 61 5.04 -6.69 -2.19
CA GLY A 61 6.16 -6.87 -1.26
C GLY A 61 5.95 -8.05 -0.32
N GLY A 62 6.99 -8.43 0.44
CA GLY A 62 6.90 -9.48 1.47
C GLY A 62 6.88 -10.93 0.95
N GLY A 63 7.38 -11.17 -0.27
CA GLY A 63 7.37 -12.49 -0.94
C GLY A 63 8.75 -13.09 -1.26
N GLY A 64 9.85 -12.47 -0.80
CA GLY A 64 11.21 -12.92 -1.10
C GLY A 64 11.52 -14.31 -0.51
N SER A 65 12.22 -15.15 -1.27
CA SER A 65 12.63 -16.52 -0.89
C SER A 65 13.51 -16.61 0.37
N GLU A 66 14.09 -15.49 0.83
CA GLU A 66 14.77 -15.42 2.14
C GLU A 66 13.80 -15.53 3.33
N ALA A 67 12.50 -15.26 3.12
CA ALA A 67 11.49 -15.32 4.16
C ALA A 67 11.24 -16.75 4.67
N THR A 68 11.42 -17.75 3.81
CA THR A 68 11.27 -19.16 4.19
C THR A 68 12.48 -19.64 4.99
N PHE A 69 13.69 -19.20 4.61
CA PHE A 69 14.94 -19.62 5.26
C PHE A 69 15.12 -19.06 6.68
N GLN A 70 14.68 -17.83 6.95
CA GLN A 70 14.82 -17.24 8.28
C GLN A 70 13.78 -17.77 9.28
N ASN A 71 12.59 -18.15 8.83
CA ASN A 71 11.55 -18.72 9.68
C ASN A 71 11.94 -20.11 10.22
N ASP A 72 12.50 -20.98 9.38
CA ASP A 72 12.96 -22.32 9.81
C ASP A 72 14.10 -22.23 10.85
N LEU A 73 14.96 -21.22 10.75
CA LEU A 73 16.09 -21.06 11.67
C LEU A 73 15.69 -20.42 13.01
N LEU A 74 14.65 -19.58 13.02
CA LEU A 74 14.10 -18.94 14.22
C LEU A 74 13.20 -19.89 15.03
N GLU A 75 12.56 -20.88 14.39
CA GLU A 75 11.76 -21.91 15.08
C GLU A 75 12.64 -22.92 15.85
N LEU A 76 13.90 -23.11 15.45
CA LEU A 76 14.80 -24.12 16.03
C LEU A 76 15.61 -23.65 17.25
N LEU A 77 15.56 -22.37 17.63
CA LEU A 77 16.38 -21.81 18.71
C LEU A 77 15.54 -21.09 19.78
N PRO A 78 15.72 -21.38 21.08
CA PRO A 78 15.01 -20.69 22.18
C PRO A 78 15.34 -19.19 22.28
N LEU A 79 16.41 -18.73 21.61
CA LEU A 79 16.77 -17.32 21.42
C LEU A 79 15.97 -16.61 20.32
N GLY A 80 15.40 -17.37 19.37
CA GLY A 80 14.55 -16.84 18.29
C GLY A 80 13.30 -16.16 18.85
N LEU A 81 12.69 -16.73 19.89
CA LEU A 81 11.53 -16.16 20.57
C LEU A 81 11.82 -14.76 21.14
N VAL A 82 13.03 -14.51 21.65
CA VAL A 82 13.44 -13.22 22.24
C VAL A 82 13.76 -12.19 21.15
N LEU A 83 14.41 -12.61 20.06
CA LEU A 83 14.70 -11.75 18.91
C LEU A 83 13.45 -11.32 18.15
N LEU A 84 12.43 -12.19 18.12
CA LEU A 84 11.08 -11.87 17.65
C LEU A 84 10.41 -10.76 18.45
N PHE A 85 10.91 -10.36 19.63
CA PHE A 85 10.39 -9.17 20.33
C PHE A 85 10.99 -7.84 19.84
N SER A 86 12.10 -7.87 19.09
CA SER A 86 12.71 -6.66 18.53
C SER A 86 11.88 -6.12 17.37
N ARG A 87 11.34 -4.90 17.52
CA ARG A 87 10.57 -4.19 16.47
C ARG A 87 11.35 -4.08 15.15
N LYS A 88 12.68 -3.99 15.22
CA LYS A 88 13.58 -3.91 14.05
C LYS A 88 13.62 -5.22 13.24
N ILE A 89 13.61 -6.38 13.90
CA ILE A 89 13.68 -7.71 13.26
C ILE A 89 12.29 -8.13 12.73
N ARG A 90 11.22 -7.76 13.45
CA ARG A 90 9.85 -8.03 12.99
C ARG A 90 9.46 -7.25 11.72
N LEU A 91 10.03 -6.06 11.52
CA LEU A 91 9.82 -5.24 10.33
C LEU A 91 10.68 -5.69 9.13
N SER A 92 11.60 -6.65 9.32
CA SER A 92 12.52 -7.09 8.27
C SER A 92 11.87 -8.02 7.25
N ASN A 93 10.73 -8.65 7.59
CA ASN A 93 10.16 -9.70 6.76
C ASN A 93 8.63 -9.80 6.92
N PRO A 94 7.85 -8.81 6.43
CA PRO A 94 6.40 -8.92 6.41
C PRO A 94 5.97 -10.07 5.48
N GLY A 95 4.85 -10.73 5.80
CA GLY A 95 4.22 -11.65 4.85
C GLY A 95 3.76 -10.92 3.58
N PRO A 96 3.40 -11.64 2.50
CA PRO A 96 3.07 -11.04 1.22
C PRO A 96 1.99 -9.96 1.33
N PHE A 97 2.22 -8.81 0.70
CA PHE A 97 1.31 -7.67 0.70
C PHE A 97 1.30 -6.94 -0.63
N GLN A 98 0.25 -6.12 -0.79
CA GLN A 98 0.03 -5.30 -1.95
C GLN A 98 -0.38 -3.91 -1.49
N VAL A 99 0.17 -2.87 -2.11
CA VAL A 99 -0.19 -1.48 -1.84
C VAL A 99 -0.66 -0.82 -3.12
N GLY A 100 -1.85 -0.23 -3.08
CA GLY A 100 -2.38 0.60 -4.13
C GLY A 100 -1.86 2.03 -3.97
N ILE A 101 -1.40 2.61 -5.06
CA ILE A 101 -0.91 3.99 -5.16
C ILE A 101 -1.70 4.66 -6.27
N ALA A 102 -2.40 5.74 -5.99
CA ALA A 102 -3.18 6.43 -7.00
C ALA A 102 -3.28 7.93 -6.73
N ALA A 103 -3.43 8.70 -7.80
CA ALA A 103 -3.75 10.11 -7.77
C ALA A 103 -4.84 10.41 -8.81
N PRO A 104 -5.83 11.27 -8.51
CA PRO A 104 -6.78 11.72 -9.51
C PRO A 104 -6.04 12.56 -10.56
N LEU A 105 -6.39 12.39 -11.84
CA LEU A 105 -5.85 13.20 -12.92
C LEU A 105 -6.38 14.63 -12.85
N ASP A 106 -7.67 14.78 -12.54
CA ASP A 106 -8.35 16.06 -12.38
C ASP A 106 -8.65 16.31 -10.91
N GLY A 107 -7.78 17.08 -10.26
CA GLY A 107 -7.96 17.55 -8.90
C GLY A 107 -8.79 18.84 -8.82
N PRO A 108 -9.38 19.16 -7.66
CA PRO A 108 -10.09 20.43 -7.46
C PRO A 108 -9.16 21.66 -7.46
N TYR A 109 -7.84 21.44 -7.38
CA TYR A 109 -6.84 22.48 -7.27
C TYR A 109 -5.72 22.25 -8.31
N PRO A 110 -5.28 23.28 -9.05
CA PRO A 110 -4.27 23.14 -10.10
C PRO A 110 -2.84 23.09 -9.57
N ASP A 111 -2.60 23.55 -8.34
CA ASP A 111 -1.28 23.69 -7.71
C ASP A 111 -0.91 22.52 -6.79
N ARG A 112 -1.83 21.57 -6.60
CA ARG A 112 -1.63 20.43 -5.71
C ARG A 112 -2.32 19.19 -6.24
N THR A 113 -1.72 18.05 -5.93
CA THR A 113 -2.28 16.74 -6.23
C THR A 113 -2.53 15.96 -4.95
N THR A 114 -3.70 15.32 -4.88
CA THR A 114 -4.03 14.36 -3.84
C THR A 114 -3.46 12.98 -4.19
N LEU A 115 -2.36 12.59 -3.57
CA LEU A 115 -1.82 11.23 -3.67
C LEU A 115 -2.45 10.35 -2.59
N VAL A 116 -2.92 9.16 -2.93
CA VAL A 116 -3.49 8.19 -2.00
C VAL A 116 -2.71 6.89 -2.04
N CYS A 117 -2.30 6.39 -0.87
CA CYS A 117 -1.72 5.07 -0.70
C CYS A 117 -2.56 4.24 0.28
N PHE A 118 -2.74 2.96 0.01
CA PHE A 118 -3.51 2.07 0.89
C PHE A 118 -3.15 0.60 0.70
N HIS A 119 -3.39 -0.18 1.75
CA HIS A 119 -3.19 -1.63 1.72
C HIS A 119 -4.25 -2.27 0.80
N ALA A 120 -3.83 -2.80 -0.35
CA ALA A 120 -4.70 -3.28 -1.41
C ALA A 120 -4.91 -4.81 -1.39
N THR A 121 -4.30 -5.53 -0.44
CA THR A 121 -4.50 -6.98 -0.31
C THR A 121 -5.91 -7.30 0.18
N TRP A 122 -6.59 -8.20 -0.53
CA TRP A 122 -7.86 -8.81 -0.09
C TRP A 122 -7.64 -10.05 0.79
N ILE A 123 -6.49 -10.71 0.62
CA ILE A 123 -6.14 -11.96 1.28
C ILE A 123 -5.55 -11.68 2.66
N VAL A 124 -6.29 -12.10 3.68
CA VAL A 124 -5.87 -12.08 5.08
C VAL A 124 -4.96 -13.29 5.31
N HIS A 125 -3.71 -13.25 4.84
CA HIS A 125 -2.69 -14.14 5.38
C HIS A 125 -2.16 -13.53 6.67
N GLU A 126 -2.94 -13.69 7.75
CA GLU A 126 -2.62 -13.23 9.10
C GLU A 126 -1.54 -14.07 9.79
N LYS A 127 -0.93 -15.04 9.09
CA LYS A 127 0.16 -15.84 9.65
C LYS A 127 1.48 -15.10 9.46
N GLY A 128 1.78 -14.22 10.43
CA GLY A 128 3.06 -13.52 10.59
C GLY A 128 3.09 -12.74 11.91
N PHE A 129 4.27 -12.53 12.49
CA PHE A 129 4.44 -11.82 13.76
C PHE A 129 4.09 -10.32 13.71
N ILE A 130 4.10 -9.72 12.51
CA ILE A 130 3.51 -8.43 12.18
C ILE A 130 2.51 -8.66 11.06
N SER A 131 1.28 -8.17 11.24
CA SER A 131 0.31 -8.20 10.16
C SER A 131 0.85 -7.36 8.99
N PRO A 132 0.82 -7.84 7.74
CA PRO A 132 1.33 -7.06 6.61
C PRO A 132 0.68 -5.66 6.51
N ARG A 133 -0.54 -5.53 7.05
CA ARG A 133 -1.25 -4.27 7.21
C ARG A 133 -0.54 -3.27 8.14
N GLU A 134 -0.04 -3.70 9.29
CA GLU A 134 0.71 -2.84 10.22
C GLU A 134 2.04 -2.40 9.59
N TYR A 135 2.73 -3.31 8.88
CA TYR A 135 3.93 -2.94 8.12
C TYR A 135 3.61 -1.84 7.09
N THR A 136 2.59 -2.04 6.25
CA THR A 136 2.24 -1.04 5.23
C THR A 136 1.82 0.31 5.82
N GLU A 137 1.16 0.33 6.99
CA GLU A 137 0.83 1.59 7.66
C GLU A 137 2.07 2.35 8.12
N LEU A 138 3.05 1.65 8.69
CA LEU A 138 4.32 2.28 9.09
C LEU A 138 5.09 2.82 7.89
N GLN A 139 5.11 2.09 6.77
CA GLN A 139 5.77 2.55 5.56
C GLN A 139 5.02 3.71 4.89
N MET A 140 3.69 3.79 5.01
CA MET A 140 2.93 4.97 4.56
C MET A 140 3.28 6.23 5.40
N ILE A 141 3.45 6.09 6.71
CA ILE A 141 3.94 7.20 7.53
C ILE A 141 5.34 7.64 7.06
N ALA A 142 6.24 6.69 6.84
CA ALA A 142 7.60 6.97 6.34
C ALA A 142 7.60 7.59 4.94
N LEU A 143 6.68 7.19 4.06
CA LEU A 143 6.48 7.83 2.76
C LEU A 143 6.12 9.31 2.91
N GLY A 144 5.25 9.66 3.85
CA GLY A 144 4.93 11.06 4.15
C GLY A 144 6.15 11.86 4.60
N GLU A 145 6.96 11.29 5.50
CA GLU A 145 8.22 11.91 5.94
C GLU A 145 9.20 12.11 4.77
N GLU A 146 9.32 11.12 3.89
CA GLU A 146 10.18 11.16 2.70
C GLU A 146 9.71 12.22 1.68
N LEU A 147 8.41 12.32 1.41
CA LEU A 147 7.84 13.38 0.58
C LEU A 147 8.07 14.77 1.19
N GLY A 148 7.99 14.88 2.52
CA GLY A 148 8.36 16.09 3.25
C GLY A 148 9.84 16.43 3.08
N ARG A 149 10.73 15.44 3.21
CA ARG A 149 12.18 15.60 3.01
C ARG A 149 12.54 16.03 1.59
N GLN A 150 11.78 15.58 0.60
CA GLN A 150 11.91 16.01 -0.80
C GLN A 150 11.36 17.42 -1.07
N GLY A 151 10.69 18.04 -0.09
CA GLY A 151 10.10 19.37 -0.23
C GLY A 151 8.85 19.42 -1.11
N VAL A 152 8.21 18.26 -1.38
CA VAL A 152 7.02 18.18 -2.23
C VAL A 152 5.71 18.09 -1.44
N LEU A 153 5.77 17.71 -0.17
CA LEU A 153 4.60 17.61 0.70
C LEU A 153 4.14 19.01 1.15
N LEU A 154 2.88 19.35 0.88
CA LEU A 154 2.31 20.66 1.19
C LEU A 154 1.64 20.71 2.57
N GLU A 155 1.10 19.57 3.01
CA GLU A 155 0.34 19.45 4.25
C GLU A 155 0.66 18.13 4.96
N ASN A 156 0.33 18.05 6.25
CA ASN A 156 0.51 16.80 6.99
C ASN A 156 -0.30 15.66 6.35
N PRO A 157 0.26 14.43 6.25
CA PRO A 157 -0.47 13.30 5.69
C PRO A 157 -1.77 13.05 6.46
N HIS A 158 -2.87 12.90 5.74
CA HIS A 158 -4.18 12.65 6.34
C HIS A 158 -4.53 11.17 6.29
N ARG A 159 -4.77 10.57 7.46
CA ARG A 159 -5.18 9.17 7.58
C ARG A 159 -6.70 9.04 7.57
N PHE A 160 -7.23 8.20 6.68
CA PHE A 160 -8.66 7.91 6.60
C PHE A 160 -8.93 6.41 6.38
N THR A 161 -10.21 6.06 6.22
CA THR A 161 -10.63 4.66 5.96
C THR A 161 -11.56 4.59 4.77
N GLN A 162 -11.69 3.42 4.14
CA GLN A 162 -12.62 3.22 3.01
C GLN A 162 -14.08 3.66 3.24
N ARG A 163 -14.49 3.89 4.50
CA ARG A 163 -15.84 4.36 4.85
C ARG A 163 -16.12 5.79 4.41
N THR A 164 -15.08 6.61 4.22
CA THR A 164 -15.21 8.00 3.75
C THR A 164 -15.34 8.08 2.22
N LEU A 165 -15.05 6.98 1.50
CA LEU A 165 -15.14 6.93 0.05
C LEU A 165 -16.56 6.54 -0.40
N PRO A 166 -17.10 7.18 -1.46
CA PRO A 166 -18.31 6.72 -2.14
C PRO A 166 -18.22 5.25 -2.54
N ARG A 167 -19.34 4.53 -2.57
CA ARG A 167 -19.35 3.05 -2.76
C ARG A 167 -18.74 2.60 -4.09
N ASP A 168 -18.89 3.43 -5.10
CA ASP A 168 -18.43 3.30 -6.48
C ASP A 168 -17.02 3.88 -6.70
N ASN A 169 -16.41 4.49 -5.69
CA ASN A 169 -15.07 5.08 -5.83
C ASN A 169 -14.02 4.00 -6.20
N PRO A 170 -13.16 4.25 -7.22
CA PRO A 170 -12.16 3.29 -7.69
C PRO A 170 -11.19 2.79 -6.61
N LEU A 171 -10.90 3.64 -5.61
CA LEU A 171 -9.92 3.35 -4.56
C LEU A 171 -10.47 2.46 -3.45
N ARG A 172 -11.77 2.15 -3.44
CA ARG A 172 -12.30 1.15 -2.50
C ARG A 172 -11.71 -0.22 -2.83
N VAL A 173 -11.22 -0.93 -1.82
CA VAL A 173 -10.49 -2.21 -1.98
C VAL A 173 -11.21 -3.20 -2.91
N PHE A 174 -12.54 -3.32 -2.81
CA PHE A 174 -13.31 -4.19 -3.70
C PHE A 174 -13.28 -3.74 -5.17
N ASN A 175 -13.38 -2.43 -5.43
CA ASN A 175 -13.33 -1.88 -6.78
C ASN A 175 -11.91 -1.97 -7.33
N TRP A 176 -10.91 -1.66 -6.50
CA TRP A 176 -9.49 -1.84 -6.82
C TRP A 176 -9.17 -3.28 -7.24
N TYR A 177 -9.67 -4.27 -6.49
CA TYR A 177 -9.53 -5.69 -6.86
C TYR A 177 -10.14 -6.01 -8.24
N ARG A 178 -11.32 -5.44 -8.55
CA ARG A 178 -11.94 -5.63 -9.87
C ARG A 178 -11.12 -5.01 -10.99
N ILE A 179 -10.60 -3.80 -10.78
CA ILE A 179 -9.73 -3.09 -11.73
C ILE A 179 -8.46 -3.92 -11.97
N ARG A 180 -7.83 -4.40 -10.89
CA ARG A 180 -6.66 -5.28 -10.96
C ARG A 180 -6.93 -6.53 -11.78
N ARG A 181 -8.03 -7.24 -11.51
CA ARG A 181 -8.38 -8.43 -12.29
C ARG A 181 -8.52 -8.12 -13.78
N ALA A 182 -9.18 -7.02 -14.12
CA ALA A 182 -9.32 -6.59 -15.51
C ALA A 182 -8.00 -6.13 -16.16
N ALA A 183 -7.03 -5.67 -15.36
CA ALA A 183 -5.68 -5.36 -15.83
C ALA A 183 -4.87 -6.64 -16.09
N VAL A 184 -4.93 -7.62 -15.18
CA VAL A 184 -4.26 -8.91 -15.31
C VAL A 184 -4.82 -9.73 -16.47
N GLU A 185 -6.13 -9.78 -16.65
CA GLU A 185 -6.79 -10.52 -17.74
C GLU A 185 -6.55 -9.89 -19.13
N GLY A 186 -6.15 -8.62 -19.17
CA GLY A 186 -5.92 -7.86 -20.41
C GLY A 186 -4.44 -7.60 -20.74
N SER A 187 -3.51 -8.13 -19.94
CA SER A 187 -2.05 -8.05 -20.17
C SER A 187 -1.55 -9.31 -20.88
#